data_AF-A0A3B8M640-F1
#
_entry.id   AF-A0A3B8M640-F1
#
_cell.length_a   1.000
_cell.length_b   1.000
_cell.length_c   1.000
_cell.angle_alpha   90.00
_cell.angle_beta   90.00
_cell.angle_gamma   90.00
#
_symmetry.space_group_name_H-M   'P 1'
#
loop_
_entity.id
_entity.type
_entity.pdbx_description
1 polymer ?
#
loop_
_entity_poly.entity_id
_entity_poly.type
_entity_poly.pdbx_seq_one_letter_code
_entity_poly.pdbx_strand_id
1 'polypeptide(L)'
;VQATSLVTGERSHQTIDLLLASPMTSREILLQKHYSVRRLMYVLAVPLGTIFLFESWFANGTPGLEDGPTAVFTVPLAALASIFFHFDYILCSVLSVVVYLPLCSWIALLVGIKSRSQARALLVTLLLLFGWAFLPVLVFVNDQPEAIVESLLSRPPVAVAACLCSPSVIILINETDGLNNVMGTNDHLAFTLINFSVYGLGWWWLRRWCLARSNQLLGRIADDDTDWSPQPAGDVS
;
A
#
# COMPACT_ATOMS: atom_id res chain seq x y z
N VAL A 1 -6.79 -9.95 2.30
CA VAL A 1 -7.60 -11.10 2.78
C VAL A 1 -7.60 -11.23 4.31
N GLN A 2 -6.44 -11.37 4.98
CA GLN A 2 -6.40 -11.52 6.45
C GLN A 2 -6.94 -10.30 7.22
N ALA A 3 -6.62 -9.06 6.81
CA ALA A 3 -7.14 -7.85 7.45
C ALA A 3 -8.67 -7.78 7.46
N THR A 4 -9.28 -8.16 6.35
CA THR A 4 -10.73 -8.21 6.14
C THR A 4 -11.39 -9.37 6.89
N SER A 5 -10.77 -10.55 6.87
CA SER A 5 -11.25 -11.77 7.54
C SER A 5 -11.26 -11.64 9.06
N LEU A 6 -10.30 -10.92 9.65
CA LEU A 6 -10.20 -10.79 11.10
C LEU A 6 -11.37 -10.01 11.69
N VAL A 7 -11.84 -8.95 11.05
CA VAL A 7 -12.97 -8.14 11.56
C VAL A 7 -14.29 -8.88 11.40
N THR A 8 -14.49 -9.56 10.27
CA THR A 8 -15.75 -10.26 10.02
C THR A 8 -15.86 -11.59 10.77
N GLY A 9 -14.75 -12.30 10.99
CA GLY A 9 -14.72 -13.53 11.79
C GLY A 9 -15.14 -13.30 13.24
N GLU A 10 -14.67 -12.24 13.88
CA GLU A 10 -15.06 -11.90 15.26
C GLU A 10 -16.55 -11.50 15.40
N ARG A 11 -17.11 -10.86 14.37
CA ARG A 11 -18.55 -10.55 14.29
C ARG A 11 -19.41 -11.81 14.16
N SER A 12 -18.90 -12.82 13.44
CA SER A 12 -19.57 -14.12 13.27
C SER A 12 -19.51 -15.00 14.52
N HIS A 13 -18.50 -14.81 15.37
CA HIS A 13 -18.27 -15.60 16.58
C HIS A 13 -18.79 -14.90 17.86
N GLN A 14 -19.58 -13.83 17.76
CA GLN A 14 -20.13 -13.05 18.89
C GLN A 14 -19.09 -12.57 19.92
N THR A 15 -17.80 -12.56 19.57
CA THR A 15 -16.71 -12.20 20.48
C THR A 15 -16.49 -10.69 20.55
N ILE A 16 -17.10 -9.93 19.62
CA ILE A 16 -17.12 -8.47 19.63
C ILE A 16 -17.86 -7.91 20.85
N ASP A 17 -18.97 -8.55 21.28
CA ASP A 17 -19.73 -8.08 22.45
C ASP A 17 -18.92 -8.27 23.75
N LEU A 18 -18.07 -9.30 23.79
CA LEU A 18 -17.17 -9.58 24.90
C LEU A 18 -15.95 -8.64 24.93
N LEU A 19 -15.46 -8.20 23.76
CA LEU A 19 -14.42 -7.17 23.64
C LEU A 19 -14.97 -5.74 23.87
N LEU A 20 -16.26 -5.50 23.62
CA LEU A 20 -16.93 -4.24 23.97
C LEU A 20 -17.16 -4.09 25.48
N ALA A 21 -17.13 -5.18 26.25
CA ALA A 21 -17.14 -5.18 27.71
C ALA A 21 -15.74 -5.00 28.34
N SER A 22 -14.67 -5.08 27.53
CA SER A 22 -13.29 -4.80 27.95
C SER A 22 -13.03 -3.28 27.98
N PRO A 23 -12.24 -2.76 28.94
CA PRO A 23 -11.89 -1.34 29.03
C PRO A 23 -10.92 -0.86 27.92
N MET A 24 -10.83 -1.57 26.80
CA MET A 24 -10.02 -1.15 25.66
C MET A 24 -10.76 -0.13 24.79
N THR A 25 -10.03 0.91 24.39
CA THR A 25 -10.56 1.94 23.49
C THR A 25 -10.66 1.41 22.06
N SER A 26 -11.65 1.88 21.31
CA SER A 26 -11.87 1.54 19.88
C SER A 26 -10.61 1.71 19.02
N ARG A 27 -9.77 2.69 19.37
CA ARG A 27 -8.49 2.98 18.72
C ARG A 27 -7.48 1.85 18.94
N GLU A 28 -7.39 1.32 20.15
CA GLU A 28 -6.45 0.25 20.50
C GLU A 28 -6.84 -1.06 19.81
N ILE A 29 -8.13 -1.37 19.71
CA ILE A 29 -8.64 -2.54 18.98
C ILE A 29 -8.22 -2.48 17.50
N LEU A 30 -8.42 -1.32 16.84
CA LEU A 30 -8.03 -1.14 15.44
C LEU A 30 -6.51 -1.23 15.25
N LEU A 31 -5.73 -0.61 16.14
CA LEU A 31 -4.28 -0.68 16.08
C LEU A 31 -3.78 -2.12 16.29
N GLN A 32 -4.33 -2.85 17.26
CA GLN A 32 -3.97 -4.23 17.54
C GLN A 32 -4.27 -5.15 16.36
N LYS A 33 -5.43 -5.00 15.70
CA LYS A 33 -5.71 -5.73 14.45
C LYS A 33 -4.73 -5.38 13.34
N HIS A 34 -4.39 -4.10 13.22
CA HIS A 34 -3.45 -3.66 12.19
C HIS A 34 -2.03 -4.18 12.42
N TYR A 35 -1.59 -4.36 13.68
CA TYR A 35 -0.31 -5.00 14.01
C TYR A 35 -0.22 -6.43 13.47
N SER A 36 -1.30 -7.22 13.53
CA SER A 36 -1.34 -8.56 12.93
C SER A 36 -1.13 -8.52 11.41
N VAL A 37 -1.63 -7.46 10.74
CA VAL A 37 -1.46 -7.26 9.30
C VAL A 37 -0.03 -6.85 8.93
N ARG A 38 0.67 -6.11 9.81
CA ARG A 38 2.07 -5.71 9.59
C ARG A 38 3.01 -6.90 9.45
N ARG A 39 2.80 -7.98 10.20
CA ARG A 39 3.61 -9.20 10.05
C ARG A 39 3.49 -9.78 8.64
N LEU A 40 2.28 -9.83 8.09
CA LEU A 40 2.05 -10.27 6.71
C LEU A 40 2.68 -9.32 5.69
N MET A 41 2.63 -8.00 5.96
CA MET A 41 3.30 -7.02 5.09
C MET A 41 4.81 -7.24 5.03
N TYR A 42 5.48 -7.53 6.15
CA TYR A 42 6.91 -7.88 6.14
C TYR A 42 7.18 -9.17 5.37
N VAL A 43 6.34 -10.20 5.53
CA VAL A 43 6.46 -11.46 4.79
C VAL A 43 6.36 -11.24 3.28
N LEU A 44 5.57 -10.26 2.81
CA LEU A 44 5.47 -9.91 1.40
C LEU A 44 6.57 -8.93 0.94
N ALA A 45 6.99 -8.01 1.80
CA ALA A 45 8.00 -7.02 1.50
C ALA A 45 9.39 -7.66 1.27
N VAL A 46 9.73 -8.71 2.02
CA VAL A 46 11.00 -9.43 1.88
C VAL A 46 11.18 -10.00 0.46
N PRO A 47 10.29 -10.87 -0.07
CA PRO A 47 10.47 -11.42 -1.41
C PRO A 47 10.41 -10.35 -2.51
N LEU A 48 9.56 -9.32 -2.37
CA LEU A 48 9.52 -8.21 -3.32
C LEU A 48 10.84 -7.42 -3.33
N GLY A 49 11.36 -7.08 -2.16
CA GLY A 49 12.64 -6.40 -2.03
C GLY A 49 13.78 -7.23 -2.62
N THR A 50 13.76 -8.56 -2.41
CA THR A 50 14.72 -9.48 -3.02
C THR A 50 14.64 -9.42 -4.54
N ILE A 51 13.45 -9.45 -5.14
CA ILE A 51 13.26 -9.37 -6.60
C ILE A 51 13.88 -8.08 -7.15
N PHE A 52 13.55 -6.92 -6.58
CA PHE A 52 14.08 -5.64 -7.05
C PHE A 52 15.61 -5.53 -6.93
N LEU A 53 16.19 -6.12 -5.89
CA LEU A 53 17.64 -6.18 -5.74
C LEU A 53 18.29 -7.03 -6.85
N PHE A 54 17.71 -8.19 -7.15
CA PHE A 54 18.21 -9.03 -8.25
C PHE A 54 18.03 -8.35 -9.60
N GLU A 55 16.91 -7.67 -9.81
CA GLU A 55 16.65 -6.95 -11.07
C GLU A 55 17.65 -5.82 -11.29
N SER A 56 17.89 -4.99 -10.27
CA SER A 56 18.91 -3.93 -10.32
C SER A 56 20.33 -4.48 -10.53
N TRP A 57 20.62 -5.68 -10.02
CA TRP A 57 21.87 -6.37 -10.31
C TRP A 57 21.93 -6.76 -11.79
N PHE A 58 20.92 -7.45 -12.30
CA PHE A 58 20.89 -7.94 -13.69
C PHE A 58 20.71 -6.85 -14.75
N ALA A 59 20.24 -5.66 -14.38
CA ALA A 59 19.99 -4.55 -15.31
C ALA A 59 21.24 -4.14 -16.11
N ASN A 60 22.43 -4.25 -15.52
CA ASN A 60 23.70 -3.93 -16.20
C ASN A 60 24.34 -5.15 -16.91
N GLY A 61 23.60 -6.25 -17.05
CA GLY A 61 24.11 -7.55 -17.46
C GLY A 61 24.87 -8.27 -16.34
N THR A 62 25.67 -9.29 -16.68
CA THR A 62 26.63 -9.93 -15.75
C THR A 62 28.05 -9.44 -16.05
N PRO A 63 28.37 -8.16 -15.79
CA PRO A 63 29.72 -7.64 -16.00
C PRO A 63 30.70 -8.41 -15.11
N GLY A 64 31.74 -8.93 -15.75
CA GLY A 64 32.78 -9.73 -15.10
C GLY A 64 32.62 -11.24 -15.19
N LEU A 65 31.53 -11.76 -15.80
CA LEU A 65 31.47 -13.19 -16.16
C LEU A 65 32.51 -13.56 -17.24
N GLU A 66 32.89 -12.57 -18.05
CA GLU A 66 33.93 -12.66 -19.08
C GLU A 66 35.36 -12.69 -18.49
N ASP A 67 35.53 -12.32 -17.21
CA ASP A 67 36.84 -12.26 -16.54
C ASP A 67 37.36 -13.63 -16.06
N GLY A 68 36.63 -14.71 -16.34
CA GLY A 68 37.05 -16.08 -15.98
C GLY A 68 37.20 -16.26 -14.45
N PRO A 69 38.35 -16.69 -13.92
CA PRO A 69 38.51 -17.00 -12.49
C PRO A 69 38.37 -15.80 -11.56
N THR A 70 38.57 -14.57 -12.05
CA THR A 70 38.37 -13.35 -11.24
C THR A 70 36.90 -12.94 -11.11
N ALA A 71 35.99 -13.60 -11.84
CA ALA A 71 34.54 -13.40 -11.76
C ALA A 71 34.00 -13.53 -10.32
N VAL A 72 34.63 -14.37 -9.49
CA VAL A 72 34.24 -14.55 -8.06
C VAL A 72 34.29 -13.23 -7.29
N PHE A 73 35.18 -12.30 -7.67
CA PHE A 73 35.32 -10.99 -7.02
C PHE A 73 34.71 -9.85 -7.83
N THR A 74 34.80 -9.89 -9.16
CA THR A 74 34.30 -8.79 -10.00
C THR A 74 32.78 -8.74 -10.05
N VAL A 75 32.10 -9.89 -10.05
CA VAL A 75 30.63 -10.00 -10.06
C VAL A 75 29.97 -9.37 -8.82
N PRO A 76 30.34 -9.70 -7.57
CA PRO A 76 29.74 -9.07 -6.38
C PRO A 76 30.10 -7.58 -6.25
N LEU A 77 31.28 -7.17 -6.71
CA LEU A 77 31.65 -5.75 -6.71
C LEU A 77 30.79 -4.95 -7.70
N ALA A 78 30.55 -5.50 -8.89
CA ALA A 78 29.66 -4.89 -9.87
C ALA A 78 28.21 -4.82 -9.38
N ALA A 79 27.75 -5.84 -8.64
CA ALA A 79 26.44 -5.82 -7.98
C ALA A 79 26.32 -4.69 -6.95
N LEU A 80 27.35 -4.46 -6.14
CA LEU A 80 27.37 -3.33 -5.21
C LEU A 80 27.38 -1.99 -5.94
N ALA A 81 28.12 -1.90 -7.05
CA ALA A 81 28.18 -0.69 -7.85
C ALA A 81 26.83 -0.40 -8.53
N SER A 82 26.11 -1.41 -9.03
CA SER A 82 24.83 -1.23 -9.71
C SER A 82 23.77 -0.59 -8.81
N ILE A 83 23.80 -0.88 -7.51
CA ILE A 83 22.94 -0.25 -6.49
C ILE A 83 23.13 1.26 -6.46
N PHE A 84 24.36 1.75 -6.59
CA PHE A 84 24.65 3.19 -6.58
C PHE A 84 24.31 3.85 -7.91
N PHE A 85 24.53 3.15 -9.03
CA PHE A 85 24.23 3.68 -10.36
C PHE A 85 22.72 3.76 -10.64
N HIS A 86 21.93 2.82 -10.12
CA HIS A 86 20.48 2.72 -10.32
C HIS A 86 19.73 3.05 -9.02
N PHE A 87 20.23 4.04 -8.29
CA PHE A 87 19.69 4.42 -6.99
C PHE A 87 18.23 4.90 -7.08
N ASP A 88 17.88 5.62 -8.14
CA ASP A 88 16.53 6.11 -8.41
C ASP A 88 15.53 4.98 -8.65
N TYR A 89 15.93 3.94 -9.39
CA TYR A 89 15.16 2.70 -9.54
C TYR A 89 14.93 2.00 -8.19
N ILE A 90 15.99 1.77 -7.42
CA ILE A 90 15.89 1.11 -6.11
C ILE A 90 15.03 1.94 -5.15
N LEU A 91 15.20 3.27 -5.16
CA LEU A 91 14.43 4.18 -4.33
C LEU A 91 12.94 4.09 -4.68
N CYS A 92 12.58 4.11 -5.98
CA CYS A 92 11.21 3.95 -6.44
C CYS A 92 10.61 2.61 -6.00
N SER A 93 11.34 1.51 -6.23
CA SER A 93 10.91 0.16 -5.85
C SER A 93 10.72 0.01 -4.34
N VAL A 94 11.63 0.53 -3.52
CA VAL A 94 11.51 0.51 -2.05
C VAL A 94 10.33 1.37 -1.59
N LEU A 95 10.17 2.58 -2.14
CA LEU A 95 9.04 3.46 -1.82
C LEU A 95 7.71 2.82 -2.21
N SER A 96 7.64 2.08 -3.32
CA SER A 96 6.42 1.36 -3.74
C SER A 96 5.97 0.36 -2.67
N VAL A 97 6.90 -0.42 -2.11
CA VAL A 97 6.61 -1.39 -1.05
C VAL A 97 6.24 -0.68 0.24
N VAL A 98 7.01 0.34 0.63
CA VAL A 98 6.84 1.06 1.90
C VAL A 98 5.58 1.92 1.93
N VAL A 99 5.13 2.48 0.81
CA VAL A 99 3.96 3.36 0.76
C VAL A 99 2.69 2.59 0.34
N TYR A 100 2.76 1.76 -0.70
CA TYR A 100 1.55 1.12 -1.23
C TYR A 100 1.07 -0.05 -0.37
N LEU A 101 1.95 -0.87 0.22
CA LEU A 101 1.51 -1.96 1.08
C LEU A 101 0.69 -1.46 2.30
N PRO A 102 1.16 -0.46 3.08
CA PRO A 102 0.34 0.10 4.14
C PRO A 102 -0.95 0.71 3.61
N LEU A 103 -0.90 1.48 2.51
CA LEU A 103 -2.07 2.12 1.94
C LEU A 103 -3.16 1.08 1.59
N CYS A 104 -2.79 0.03 0.85
CA CYS A 104 -3.68 -1.08 0.51
C CYS A 104 -4.24 -1.78 1.75
N SER A 105 -3.43 -1.97 2.79
CA SER A 105 -3.87 -2.59 4.05
C SER A 105 -4.92 -1.75 4.79
N TRP A 106 -4.78 -0.41 4.79
CA TRP A 106 -5.73 0.51 5.41
C TRP A 106 -7.04 0.59 4.61
N ILE A 107 -6.97 0.60 3.28
CA ILE A 107 -8.16 0.50 2.41
C ILE A 107 -8.90 -0.82 2.67
N ALA A 108 -8.20 -1.95 2.69
CA ALA A 108 -8.78 -3.26 2.94
C ALA A 108 -9.44 -3.36 4.33
N LEU A 109 -8.84 -2.71 5.33
CA LEU A 109 -9.40 -2.62 6.69
C LEU A 109 -10.68 -1.77 6.69
N LEU A 110 -10.70 -0.62 6.02
CA LEU A 110 -11.89 0.22 5.90
C LEU A 110 -13.06 -0.49 5.22
N VAL A 111 -12.79 -1.12 4.08
CA VAL A 111 -13.79 -1.92 3.35
C VAL A 111 -14.29 -3.07 4.22
N GLY A 112 -13.39 -3.71 4.98
CA GLY A 112 -13.72 -4.77 5.93
C GLY A 112 -14.66 -4.34 7.06
N ILE A 113 -14.46 -3.15 7.63
CA ILE A 113 -15.31 -2.63 8.71
C ILE A 113 -16.70 -2.25 8.19
N LYS A 114 -16.77 -1.64 6.99
CA LYS A 114 -18.03 -1.18 6.39
C LYS A 114 -18.87 -2.33 5.80
N SER A 115 -18.23 -3.42 5.38
CA SER A 115 -18.93 -4.56 4.80
C SER A 115 -19.64 -5.41 5.86
N ARG A 116 -20.86 -5.86 5.53
CA ARG A 116 -21.65 -6.78 6.37
C ARG A 116 -21.24 -8.25 6.22
N SER A 117 -20.53 -8.61 5.15
CA SER A 117 -20.14 -10.00 4.83
C SER A 117 -18.67 -10.09 4.44
N GLN A 118 -18.00 -11.15 4.88
CA GLN A 118 -16.57 -11.39 4.66
C GLN A 118 -16.27 -11.56 3.17
N ALA A 119 -17.05 -12.38 2.47
CA ALA A 119 -16.89 -12.62 1.03
C ALA A 119 -17.09 -11.32 0.22
N ARG A 120 -18.12 -10.52 0.55
CA ARG A 120 -18.36 -9.23 -0.11
C ARG A 120 -17.23 -8.24 0.13
N ALA A 121 -16.72 -8.19 1.36
CA ALA A 121 -15.60 -7.31 1.70
C ALA A 121 -14.34 -7.66 0.91
N LEU A 122 -14.05 -8.96 0.79
CA LEU A 122 -12.94 -9.46 0.00
C LEU A 122 -13.10 -9.12 -1.49
N LEU A 123 -14.27 -9.40 -2.07
CA LEU A 123 -14.55 -9.09 -3.48
C LEU A 123 -14.46 -7.60 -3.78
N VAL A 124 -15.06 -6.74 -2.93
CA VAL A 124 -15.00 -5.28 -3.12
C VAL A 124 -13.57 -4.78 -2.99
N THR A 125 -12.81 -5.25 -2.01
CA THR A 125 -11.40 -4.85 -1.86
C THR A 125 -10.58 -5.30 -3.06
N LEU A 126 -10.78 -6.53 -3.54
CA LEU A 126 -10.08 -7.06 -4.70
C LEU A 126 -10.40 -6.26 -5.96
N LEU A 127 -11.68 -6.06 -6.26
CA LEU A 127 -12.12 -5.28 -7.43
C LEU A 127 -11.62 -3.84 -7.37
N LEU A 128 -11.63 -3.22 -6.19
CA LEU A 128 -11.16 -1.85 -6.02
C LEU A 128 -9.64 -1.76 -6.23
N LEU A 129 -8.86 -2.62 -5.58
CA LEU A 129 -7.40 -2.59 -5.72
C LEU A 129 -6.97 -3.01 -7.12
N PHE A 130 -7.59 -4.04 -7.69
CA PHE A 130 -7.30 -4.50 -9.05
C PHE A 130 -7.72 -3.46 -10.09
N GLY A 131 -8.94 -2.95 -10.02
CA GLY A 131 -9.40 -1.91 -10.95
C GLY A 131 -8.56 -0.63 -10.86
N TRP A 132 -8.12 -0.27 -9.67
CA TRP A 132 -7.26 0.90 -9.48
C TRP A 132 -5.83 0.68 -9.96
N ALA A 133 -5.24 -0.48 -9.70
CA ALA A 133 -3.88 -0.82 -10.12
C ALA A 133 -3.77 -1.16 -11.61
N PHE A 134 -4.78 -1.77 -12.23
CA PHE A 134 -4.74 -2.15 -13.64
C PHE A 134 -5.35 -1.11 -14.57
N LEU A 135 -5.79 0.04 -14.03
CA LEU A 135 -6.37 1.13 -14.81
C LEU A 135 -5.54 1.50 -16.05
N PRO A 136 -4.23 1.77 -15.97
CA PRO A 136 -3.46 2.13 -17.16
C PRO A 136 -3.36 0.99 -18.16
N VAL A 137 -3.18 -0.26 -17.69
CA VAL A 137 -3.13 -1.44 -18.57
C VAL A 137 -4.45 -1.62 -19.32
N LEU A 138 -5.59 -1.33 -18.68
CA LEU A 138 -6.90 -1.41 -19.31
C LEU A 138 -7.13 -0.29 -20.33
N VAL A 139 -6.63 0.91 -20.06
CA VAL A 139 -6.77 2.07 -20.97
C VAL A 139 -5.91 1.90 -22.22
N PHE A 140 -4.71 1.34 -22.08
CA PHE A 140 -3.71 1.22 -23.14
C PHE A 140 -3.48 -0.23 -23.59
N VAL A 141 -4.50 -1.09 -23.50
CA VAL A 141 -4.40 -2.55 -23.74
C VAL A 141 -3.84 -2.94 -25.13
N ASN A 142 -3.94 -2.04 -26.11
CA ASN A 142 -3.50 -2.28 -27.48
C ASN A 142 -2.09 -1.75 -27.78
N ASP A 143 -1.51 -0.97 -26.88
CA ASP A 143 -0.21 -0.33 -27.08
C ASP A 143 0.89 -1.12 -26.37
N GLN A 144 2.09 -1.16 -26.96
CA GLN A 144 3.27 -1.71 -26.31
C GLN A 144 3.67 -0.81 -25.12
N PRO A 145 4.20 -1.37 -24.02
CA PRO A 145 4.55 -0.61 -22.82
C PRO A 145 5.51 0.55 -23.10
N GLU A 146 6.48 0.32 -24.01
CA GLU A 146 7.46 1.32 -24.42
C GLU A 146 6.80 2.54 -25.09
N ALA A 147 5.88 2.31 -26.03
CA ALA A 147 5.17 3.37 -26.73
C ALA A 147 4.26 4.19 -25.78
N ILE A 148 3.70 3.54 -24.76
CA ILE A 148 2.91 4.21 -23.72
C ILE A 148 3.79 5.14 -22.90
N VAL A 149 4.95 4.65 -22.44
CA VAL A 149 5.89 5.45 -21.63
C VAL A 149 6.43 6.62 -22.45
N GLU A 150 6.83 6.40 -23.71
CA GLU A 150 7.29 7.48 -24.60
C GLU A 150 6.20 8.55 -24.81
N SER A 151 4.96 8.12 -25.06
CA SER A 151 3.81 9.03 -25.21
C SER A 151 3.53 9.82 -23.91
N LEU A 152 3.60 9.18 -22.75
CA LEU A 152 3.43 9.84 -21.46
C LEU A 152 4.56 10.84 -21.17
N LEU A 153 5.81 10.45 -21.39
CA LEU A 153 6.97 11.30 -21.18
C LEU A 153 6.99 12.49 -22.14
N SER A 154 6.47 12.34 -23.36
CA SER A 154 6.29 13.46 -24.31
C SER A 154 5.34 14.54 -23.79
N ARG A 155 4.47 14.21 -22.82
CA ARG A 155 3.49 15.11 -22.21
C ARG A 155 3.56 15.03 -20.67
N PRO A 156 4.54 15.73 -20.04
CA PRO A 156 4.76 15.70 -18.60
C PRO A 156 3.51 15.88 -17.71
N PRO A 157 2.59 16.83 -17.97
CA PRO A 157 1.41 16.98 -17.11
C PRO A 157 0.45 15.79 -17.19
N VAL A 158 0.38 15.12 -18.33
CA VAL A 158 -0.44 13.91 -18.51
C VAL A 158 0.20 12.73 -17.77
N ALA A 159 1.53 12.60 -17.81
CA ALA A 159 2.27 11.60 -17.03
C ALA A 159 2.05 11.77 -15.52
N VAL A 160 2.12 13.01 -15.01
CA VAL A 160 1.83 13.28 -13.58
C VAL A 160 0.38 12.89 -13.26
N ALA A 161 -0.60 13.33 -14.07
CA ALA A 161 -2.00 13.00 -13.83
C ALA A 161 -2.24 11.48 -13.84
N ALA A 162 -1.63 10.74 -14.78
CA ALA A 162 -1.73 9.29 -14.86
C ALA A 162 -1.10 8.61 -13.62
N CYS A 163 0.07 9.07 -13.18
CA CYS A 163 0.74 8.64 -11.95
C CYS A 163 -0.14 8.82 -10.70
N LEU A 164 -0.85 9.94 -10.61
CA LEU A 164 -1.74 10.22 -9.47
C LEU A 164 -3.05 9.43 -9.52
N CYS A 165 -3.52 9.09 -10.73
CA CYS A 165 -4.74 8.30 -10.90
C CYS A 165 -4.52 6.82 -10.60
N SER A 166 -3.34 6.27 -10.86
CA SER A 166 -3.03 4.87 -10.61
C SER A 166 -1.58 4.65 -10.16
N PRO A 167 -1.35 3.85 -9.10
CA PRO A 167 -0.01 3.59 -8.59
C PRO A 167 0.84 2.71 -9.52
N SER A 168 0.26 2.05 -10.52
CA SER A 168 1.02 1.20 -11.46
C SER A 168 1.69 1.98 -12.58
N VAL A 169 1.29 3.22 -12.86
CA VAL A 169 1.91 4.04 -13.91
C VAL A 169 3.36 4.36 -13.54
N ILE A 170 3.64 4.71 -12.28
CA ILE A 170 5.01 4.97 -11.85
C ILE A 170 5.86 3.70 -11.86
N ILE A 171 5.26 2.53 -11.58
CA ILE A 171 5.94 1.23 -11.72
C ILE A 171 6.26 0.98 -13.20
N LEU A 172 5.31 1.19 -14.10
CA LEU A 172 5.53 1.02 -15.55
C LEU A 172 6.66 1.92 -16.06
N ILE A 173 6.69 3.18 -15.62
CA ILE A 173 7.77 4.11 -15.95
C ILE A 173 9.10 3.59 -15.39
N ASN A 174 9.15 3.19 -14.12
CA ASN A 174 10.36 2.70 -13.46
C ASN A 174 10.95 1.44 -14.15
N GLU A 175 10.10 0.51 -14.55
CA GLU A 175 10.51 -0.73 -15.24
C GLU A 175 11.01 -0.47 -16.66
N THR A 176 10.33 0.42 -17.39
CA THR A 176 10.65 0.69 -18.81
C THR A 176 11.85 1.62 -18.93
N ASP A 177 11.96 2.59 -18.03
CA ASP A 177 13.05 3.57 -18.00
C ASP A 177 14.32 2.98 -17.39
N GLY A 178 14.21 2.16 -16.35
CA GLY A 178 15.36 1.45 -15.75
C GLY A 178 16.09 0.53 -16.74
N LEU A 179 15.41 0.06 -17.78
CA LEU A 179 16.00 -0.76 -18.85
C LEU A 179 16.56 0.07 -20.01
N ASN A 180 15.94 1.21 -20.34
CA ASN A 180 16.20 1.93 -21.59
C ASN A 180 16.84 3.32 -21.41
N ASN A 181 17.02 3.81 -20.17
CA ASN A 181 17.57 5.13 -19.84
C ASN A 181 16.97 6.26 -20.71
N VAL A 182 15.64 6.26 -20.85
CA VAL A 182 14.91 7.19 -21.73
C VAL A 182 14.76 8.56 -21.08
N MET A 183 14.77 8.60 -19.74
CA MET A 183 14.58 9.77 -18.91
C MET A 183 15.87 10.20 -18.21
N GLY A 184 16.03 11.51 -17.99
CA GLY A 184 17.08 12.01 -17.12
C GLY A 184 16.80 11.65 -15.65
N THR A 185 17.83 11.27 -14.90
CA THR A 185 17.74 10.89 -13.47
C THR A 185 16.97 11.92 -12.63
N ASN A 186 17.15 13.22 -12.90
CA ASN A 186 16.46 14.28 -12.17
C ASN A 186 14.95 14.28 -12.39
N ASP A 187 14.50 13.98 -13.61
CA ASP A 187 13.08 13.97 -13.93
C ASP A 187 12.44 12.72 -13.33
N HIS A 188 13.08 11.55 -13.45
CA HIS A 188 12.62 10.31 -12.83
C HIS A 188 12.46 10.45 -11.30
N LEU A 189 13.45 11.05 -10.64
CA LEU A 189 13.36 11.37 -9.21
C LEU A 189 12.19 12.33 -8.89
N ALA A 190 11.93 13.33 -9.73
CA ALA A 190 10.82 14.25 -9.52
C ALA A 190 9.46 13.53 -9.60
N PHE A 191 9.24 12.68 -10.60
CA PHE A 191 8.01 11.89 -10.72
C PHE A 191 7.81 10.94 -9.54
N THR A 192 8.88 10.23 -9.14
CA THR A 192 8.91 9.37 -7.96
C THR A 192 8.52 10.15 -6.70
N LEU A 193 9.18 11.27 -6.43
CA LEU A 193 8.91 12.08 -5.24
C LEU A 193 7.49 12.65 -5.21
N ILE A 194 6.99 13.16 -6.34
CA ILE A 194 5.62 13.69 -6.43
C ILE A 194 4.60 12.59 -6.16
N ASN A 195 4.75 11.44 -6.83
CA ASN A 195 3.84 10.31 -6.67
C ASN A 195 3.82 9.85 -5.20
N PHE A 196 4.96 9.45 -4.67
CA PHE A 196 5.03 8.91 -3.31
C PHE A 196 4.67 9.92 -2.23
N SER A 197 4.88 11.22 -2.46
CA SER A 197 4.39 12.26 -1.55
C SER A 197 2.86 12.30 -1.52
N VAL A 198 2.18 12.25 -2.68
CA VAL A 198 0.72 12.28 -2.73
C VAL A 198 0.11 11.01 -2.13
N TYR A 199 0.59 9.83 -2.51
CA TYR A 199 0.10 8.58 -1.93
C TYR A 199 0.47 8.44 -0.45
N GLY A 200 1.65 8.91 -0.05
CA GLY A 200 2.08 8.94 1.36
C GLY A 200 1.20 9.85 2.21
N LEU A 201 0.86 11.04 1.70
CA LEU A 201 -0.11 11.95 2.32
C LEU A 201 -1.50 11.31 2.39
N GLY A 202 -1.93 10.65 1.31
CA GLY A 202 -3.19 9.90 1.26
C GLY A 202 -3.24 8.78 2.30
N TRP A 203 -2.17 7.99 2.43
CA TRP A 203 -2.04 6.96 3.46
C TRP A 203 -2.11 7.55 4.87
N TRP A 204 -1.34 8.61 5.12
CA TRP A 204 -1.33 9.28 6.43
C TRP A 204 -2.70 9.86 6.78
N TRP A 205 -3.37 10.49 5.81
CA TRP A 205 -4.70 11.04 5.97
C TRP A 205 -5.73 9.93 6.25
N LEU A 206 -5.70 8.85 5.46
CA LEU A 206 -6.57 7.69 5.63
C LEU A 206 -6.42 7.09 7.03
N ARG A 207 -5.17 6.90 7.48
CA ARG A 207 -4.87 6.42 8.83
C ARG A 207 -5.44 7.33 9.90
N ARG A 208 -5.22 8.65 9.80
CA ARG A 208 -5.76 9.62 10.77
C ARG A 208 -7.28 9.62 10.79
N TRP A 209 -7.92 9.58 9.62
CA TRP A 209 -9.36 9.54 9.49
C TRP A 209 -9.96 8.26 10.10
N CYS A 210 -9.37 7.09 9.84
CA CYS A 210 -9.79 5.82 10.44
C CYS A 210 -9.72 5.85 11.97
N LEU A 211 -8.64 6.38 12.53
CA LEU A 211 -8.44 6.43 13.98
C LEU A 211 -9.37 7.45 14.64
N ALA A 212 -9.57 8.61 14.02
CA ALA A 212 -10.45 9.67 14.52
C ALA A 212 -11.92 9.23 14.53
N ARG A 213 -12.38 8.47 13.52
CA ARG A 213 -13.75 7.95 13.42
C ARG A 213 -13.91 6.53 13.97
N SER A 214 -12.94 6.02 14.71
CA SER A 214 -12.93 4.63 15.20
C SER A 214 -14.19 4.26 16.00
N ASN A 215 -14.68 5.16 16.86
CA ASN A 215 -15.91 4.95 17.64
C ASN A 215 -17.15 4.78 16.74
N GLN A 216 -17.34 5.70 15.80
CA GLN A 216 -18.45 5.65 14.84
C GLN A 216 -18.36 4.42 13.92
N LEU A 217 -17.16 4.07 13.45
CA LEU A 217 -16.92 2.94 12.56
C LEU A 217 -17.20 1.58 13.23
N LEU A 218 -16.93 1.48 14.53
CA LEU A 218 -17.23 0.27 15.32
C LEU A 218 -18.66 0.24 15.86
N GLY A 219 -19.43 1.31 15.67
CA GLY A 219 -20.82 1.39 16.14
C GLY A 219 -20.95 1.69 17.63
N ARG A 220 -19.87 2.05 18.32
CA ARG A 220 -19.93 2.68 19.65
C ARG A 220 -20.39 4.11 19.46
N ILE A 221 -21.71 4.30 19.50
CA ILE A 221 -22.30 5.59 19.86
C ILE A 221 -21.77 5.87 21.27
N ALA A 222 -21.20 7.06 21.50
CA ALA A 222 -20.91 7.46 22.87
C ALA A 222 -22.23 7.35 23.65
N ASP A 223 -22.26 6.54 24.69
CA ASP A 223 -23.33 6.61 25.69
C ASP A 223 -23.21 7.98 26.38
N ASP A 224 -23.81 8.99 25.75
CA ASP A 224 -24.11 10.34 26.23
C ASP A 224 -25.39 10.68 25.42
N ASP A 225 -26.61 10.76 25.94
CA ASP A 225 -27.07 11.08 27.29
C ASP A 225 -28.33 10.24 27.58
N THR A 226 -28.22 9.17 28.37
CA THR A 226 -29.35 8.83 29.25
C THR A 226 -28.93 9.26 30.63
N ASP A 227 -29.19 10.54 30.88
CA ASP A 227 -29.37 11.15 32.18
C ASP A 227 -30.22 10.18 33.04
N TRP A 228 -29.56 9.28 33.75
CA TRP A 228 -30.17 8.55 34.85
C TRP A 228 -30.41 9.59 35.93
N SER A 229 -31.53 10.28 35.83
CA SER A 229 -32.12 10.97 36.96
C SER A 229 -32.78 9.89 37.82
N PRO A 230 -32.32 9.67 39.06
CA PRO A 230 -33.10 8.85 39.99
C PRO A 230 -34.46 9.53 40.17
N GLN A 231 -35.53 8.88 39.73
CA GLN A 231 -36.87 9.26 40.15
C GLN A 231 -36.91 9.22 41.68
N PRO A 232 -37.27 10.31 42.37
CA PRO A 232 -37.48 10.25 43.80
C PRO A 232 -38.61 9.24 44.05
N ALA A 233 -38.29 8.24 44.87
CA ALA A 233 -39.25 7.24 45.33
C ALA A 233 -40.48 7.97 45.87
N GLY A 234 -41.65 7.65 45.30
CA GLY A 234 -42.91 8.18 45.80
C GLY A 234 -43.05 7.86 47.28
N ASP A 235 -43.21 8.89 48.09
CA ASP A 235 -43.65 8.77 49.47
C ASP A 235 -45.05 8.14 49.46
N VAL A 236 -45.09 6.88 49.87
CA VAL A 236 -46.31 6.20 50.28
C VAL A 236 -46.54 6.53 51.75
N SER A 237 -47.34 7.57 52.01
CA SER A 237 -48.20 7.69 53.20
C SER A 237 -49.11 8.91 53.09
#